data_AF-A0A7C1RE14-F1
#
_entry.id   AF-A0A7C1RE14-F1
#
_cell.length_a   1.000
_cell.length_b   1.000
_cell.length_c   1.000
_cell.angle_alpha   90.00
_cell.angle_beta   90.00
_cell.angle_gamma   90.00
#
_symmetry.space_group_name_H-M   'P 1'
#
loop_
_entity.id
_entity.type
_entity.pdbx_description
1 polymer ?
#
loop_
_entity_poly.entity_id
_entity_poly.type
_entity_poly.pdbx_seq_one_letter_code
_entity_poly.pdbx_strand_id
1 'polypeptide(L)' 'ILHSKWLDEIILRIEKSGKKELAVADFKELTGLTRKYAIPLLELLDQMGVTRRKGQIREIL' A
#
# COMPACT_ATOMS: atom_id res chain seq x y z
N ILE A 1 -7.63 14.79 9.01
CA ILE A 1 -8.50 13.59 8.96
C ILE A 1 -8.16 12.87 7.66
N LEU A 2 -7.38 11.79 7.72
CA LEU A 2 -7.17 10.93 6.54
C LEU A 2 -8.56 10.46 6.08
N HIS A 3 -8.93 10.81 4.85
CA HIS A 3 -10.23 10.45 4.29
C HIS A 3 -10.24 8.93 4.10
N SER A 4 -11.00 8.20 4.93
CA SER A 4 -11.13 6.73 4.86
C SER A 4 -11.36 6.26 3.43
N LYS A 5 -12.23 6.96 2.68
CA LYS A 5 -12.54 6.67 1.28
C LYS A 5 -11.33 6.50 0.37
N TRP A 6 -10.31 7.36 0.53
CA TRP A 6 -9.13 7.29 -0.35
C TRP A 6 -8.25 6.08 -0.01
N LEU A 7 -8.14 5.74 1.29
CA LEU A 7 -7.43 4.54 1.71
C LEU A 7 -8.16 3.27 1.23
N ASP A 8 -9.49 3.26 1.38
CA ASP A 8 -10.35 2.16 0.91
C ASP A 8 -10.21 1.95 -0.61
N GLU A 9 -10.18 3.04 -1.39
CA GLU A 9 -9.92 2.97 -2.83
C GLU A 9 -8.54 2.41 -3.17
N ILE A 10 -7.50 2.75 -2.40
CA ILE A 10 -6.15 2.20 -2.60
C ILE A 10 -6.13 0.71 -2.31
N ILE A 11 -6.71 0.29 -1.18
CA ILE A 11 -6.78 -1.12 -0.80
C ILE A 11 -7.47 -1.91 -1.92
N LEU A 12 -8.63 -1.44 -2.38
CA LEU A 12 -9.36 -2.04 -3.48
C LEU A 12 -8.55 -2.12 -4.77
N ARG A 13 -7.75 -1.09 -5.10
CA ARG A 13 -6.88 -1.10 -6.29
C ARG A 13 -5.73 -2.09 -6.14
N ILE A 14 -5.15 -2.21 -4.95
CA ILE A 14 -4.06 -3.14 -4.65
C ILE A 14 -4.57 -4.58 -4.78
N GLU A 15 -5.69 -4.92 -4.13
CA GLU A 15 -6.32 -6.23 -4.21
C GLU A 15 -6.72 -6.59 -5.65
N LYS A 16 -7.33 -5.64 -6.38
CA LYS A 16 -7.73 -5.85 -7.79
C LYS A 16 -6.56 -5.88 -8.77
N SER A 17 -5.36 -5.46 -8.37
CA SER A 17 -4.21 -5.45 -9.28
C SER A 17 -3.78 -6.87 -9.70
N GLY A 18 -4.20 -7.90 -8.96
CA GLY A 18 -3.82 -9.30 -9.19
C GLY A 18 -2.34 -9.58 -8.94
N LYS A 19 -1.57 -8.58 -8.50
CA LYS A 19 -0.19 -8.74 -8.08
C LYS A 19 -0.17 -9.43 -6.72
N LYS A 20 0.77 -10.36 -6.53
CA LYS A 20 1.04 -10.97 -5.21
C LYS A 20 2.01 -10.14 -4.37
N GLU A 21 2.75 -9.26 -5.03
CA GLU A 21 3.83 -8.49 -4.45
C GLU A 21 3.73 -7.03 -4.87
N LEU A 22 4.07 -6.14 -3.95
CA LEU A 22 4.00 -4.69 -4.07
C LEU A 22 5.34 -4.09 -3.65
N ALA A 23 6.07 -3.48 -4.58
CA ALA A 23 7.23 -2.70 -4.24
C ALA A 23 6.81 -1.29 -3.75
N VAL A 24 7.68 -0.67 -2.95
CA VAL A 24 7.47 0.72 -2.52
C VAL A 24 7.40 1.68 -3.73
N ALA A 25 8.12 1.35 -4.81
CA ALA A 25 8.08 2.12 -6.05
C ALA A 25 6.68 2.06 -6.72
N ASP A 26 6.12 0.86 -6.88
CA ASP A 26 4.76 0.67 -7.41
C ASP A 26 3.74 1.46 -6.59
N PHE A 27 3.83 1.38 -5.26
CA PHE A 27 2.90 2.08 -4.37
C PHE A 27 2.98 3.60 -4.53
N LYS A 28 4.19 4.14 -4.75
CA LYS A 28 4.37 5.57 -5.02
C LYS A 28 3.77 5.99 -6.35
N GLU A 29 3.89 5.17 -7.40
CA GLU A 29 3.25 5.44 -8.69
C GLU A 29 1.72 5.38 -8.57
N LEU A 30 1.20 4.42 -7.81
CA LEU A 30 -0.23 4.20 -7.63
C LEU A 30 -0.90 5.32 -6.83
N THR A 31 -0.20 5.84 -5.81
CA THR A 31 -0.73 6.87 -4.90
C THR A 31 -0.28 8.29 -5.23
N GLY A 32 0.75 8.46 -6.05
CA GLY A 32 1.38 9.76 -6.32
C GLY A 32 2.10 10.36 -5.10
N LEU A 33 2.24 9.61 -4.00
CA LEU A 33 2.79 10.14 -2.76
C LEU A 33 4.32 10.19 -2.74
N THR A 34 4.85 11.16 -2.00
CA THR A 34 6.27 11.21 -1.68
C THR A 34 6.65 10.17 -0.63
N ARG A 35 7.94 9.82 -0.54
CA ARG A 35 8.44 8.77 0.37
C ARG A 35 8.07 9.01 1.84
N LYS A 36 8.02 10.28 2.26
CA LYS A 36 7.63 10.70 3.61
C LYS A 36 6.24 10.22 4.01
N TYR A 37 5.32 10.10 3.04
CA TYR A 37 3.93 9.67 3.29
C TYR A 37 3.69 8.23 2.85
N ALA A 38 4.38 7.75 1.81
CA ALA A 38 4.23 6.40 1.31
C ALA A 38 4.64 5.32 2.32
N ILE A 39 5.76 5.50 3.03
CA ILE A 39 6.24 4.50 4.01
C ILE A 39 5.27 4.35 5.19
N PRO A 40 4.83 5.43 5.88
CA PRO A 40 3.86 5.31 6.96
C PRO A 40 2.53 4.70 6.51
N LEU A 41 2.06 4.99 5.29
CA LEU A 41 0.82 4.39 4.78
C LEU A 41 0.98 2.89 4.54
N LEU A 42 2.13 2.47 3.99
CA LEU A 42 2.42 1.05 3.82
C LEU A 42 2.57 0.32 5.15
N GLU A 43 3.17 0.96 6.16
CA GLU A 43 3.21 0.42 7.53
C GLU A 43 1.82 0.29 8.14
N LEU A 44 0.93 1.24 7.88
CA LEU A 44 -0.48 1.15 8.28
C LEU A 44 -1.18 -0.03 7.59
N LEU A 45 -0.98 -0.20 6.28
CA LEU A 45 -1.51 -1.36 5.55
C LEU A 45 -0.95 -2.69 6.08
N ASP A 46 0.32 -2.69 6.49
CA ASP A 46 0.95 -3.83 7.14
C ASP A 46 0.29 -4.14 8.50
N GLN A 47 -0.04 -3.12 9.30
CA GLN A 47 -0.74 -3.28 10.58
C GLN A 47 -2.20 -3.71 10.42
N MET A 48 -2.85 -3.29 9.33
CA MET A 48 -4.23 -3.67 9.00
C MET A 48 -4.34 -5.10 8.43
N GLY A 49 -3.20 -5.75 8.12
CA GLY A 49 -3.19 -7.09 7.52
C GLY A 49 -3.56 -7.11 6.04
N VAL A 50 -3.46 -5.98 5.34
CA VAL A 50 -3.66 -5.88 3.88
C VAL A 50 -2.38 -6.26 3.15
N THR A 51 -1.23 -5.85 3.71
CA THR A 51 0.09 -6.19 3.17
C THR A 51 0.98 -6.81 4.24
N ARG A 52 2.04 -7.49 3.82
CA ARG A 52 3.06 -8.02 4.72
C ARG A 52 4.44 -7.73 4.19
N ARG A 53 5.25 -7.02 4.96
CA ARG A 53 6.64 -6.73 4.58
C ARG A 53 7.48 -8.00 4.48
N LYS A 54 8.08 -8.23 3.30
CA LYS A 54 9.01 -9.31 2.99
C LYS A 54 10.30 -8.71 2.40
N GLY A 55 11.18 -8.23 3.28
CA GLY A 55 12.42 -7.56 2.87
C GLY A 55 12.17 -6.18 2.23
N GLN A 56 12.45 -6.07 0.93
CA GLN A 56 12.29 -4.84 0.13
C GLN A 56 10.91 -4.70 -0.54
N ILE A 57 10.12 -5.78 -0.54
CA ILE A 57 8.78 -5.82 -1.12
C ILE A 57 7.75 -6.11 -0.03
N ARG A 58 6.47 -5.96 -0.38
CA ARG A 58 5.33 -6.36 0.43
C ARG A 58 4.52 -7.42 -0.29
N GLU A 59 4.18 -8.49 0.39
CA GLU A 59 3.19 -9.47 -0.07
C GLU A 59 1.80 -8.90 0.18
N ILE A 60 0.90 -9.03 -0.79
CA ILE A 60 -0.51 -8.64 -0.65
C ILE A 60 -1.26 -9.88 -0.12
N LEU A 61 -2.04 -9.70 0.95
CA LEU A 61 -2.75 -10.79 1.64
C LEU A 61 -4.17 -11.01 1.12
#